data_AF-A1Z2Y1-F1
#
_entry.id   AF-A1Z2Y1-F1
#
_cell.length_a   1.000
_cell.length_b   1.000
_cell.length_c   1.000
_cell.angle_alpha   90.00
_cell.angle_beta   90.00
_cell.angle_gamma   90.00
#
_symmetry.space_group_name_H-M   'P 1'
#
loop_
_entity.id
_entity.type
_entity.pdbx_description
1 polymer ?
#
loop_
_entity_poly.entity_id
_entity_poly.type
_entity_poly.pdbx_seq_one_letter_code
_entity_poly.pdbx_strand_id
1 'polypeptide(L)' 'DEDALANATASIGPISVSVDASHHSFHSYSTGVYYEPACNKTRLDHAVLVVGYGVENGQDYWLVKKSWGTNWG' A
#
# COMPACT_ATOMS: atom_id res chain seq x y z
N ASP A 1 -6.96 10.42 5.76
CA ASP A 1 -7.96 9.68 6.53
C ASP A 1 -8.18 8.36 5.82
N GLU A 2 -7.91 7.25 6.52
CA GLU A 2 -7.97 5.91 5.93
C GLU A 2 -9.41 5.43 5.73
N ASP A 3 -10.36 5.88 6.54
CA ASP A 3 -11.78 5.53 6.38
C ASP A 3 -12.36 6.19 5.12
N ALA A 4 -11.98 7.45 4.87
CA ALA A 4 -12.36 8.15 3.66
C ALA A 4 -11.75 7.51 2.40
N LEU A 5 -10.50 7.02 2.50
CA LEU A 5 -9.84 6.28 1.42
C LEU A 5 -10.53 4.94 1.16
N ALA A 6 -10.97 4.23 2.21
CA ALA A 6 -11.67 2.96 2.08
C ALA A 6 -13.01 3.18 1.37
N ASN A 7 -13.77 4.18 1.82
CA ASN A 7 -15.04 4.55 1.19
C ASN A 7 -14.85 4.96 -0.28
N ALA A 8 -13.85 5.79 -0.59
CA ALA A 8 -13.55 6.18 -1.98
C ALA A 8 -13.16 4.98 -2.85
N THR A 9 -12.31 4.08 -2.31
CA THR A 9 -11.88 2.87 -3.02
C THR A 9 -13.08 1.96 -3.35
N ALA A 10 -14.01 1.80 -2.41
CA ALA A 10 -15.19 0.97 -2.59
C ALA A 10 -16.26 1.60 -3.51
N SER A 11 -16.44 2.92 -3.44
CA SER A 11 -17.54 3.61 -4.14
C SER A 11 -17.16 4.16 -5.53
N ILE A 12 -15.87 4.47 -5.75
CA ILE A 12 -15.37 5.09 -6.99
C ILE A 12 -14.52 4.09 -7.77
N GLY A 13 -13.68 3.32 -7.08
CA GLY A 13 -12.69 2.42 -7.67
C GLY A 13 -11.26 2.79 -7.29
N PRO A 14 -10.26 2.38 -8.08
CA PRO A 14 -8.85 2.55 -7.70
C PRO A 14 -8.43 4.00 -7.44
N ILE A 15 -7.70 4.23 -6.34
CA ILE A 15 -7.27 5.56 -5.89
C ILE A 15 -5.74 5.67 -5.91
N SER A 16 -5.23 6.73 -6.54
CA SER A 16 -3.79 7.03 -6.53
C SER A 16 -3.35 7.55 -5.16
N VAL A 17 -2.28 6.98 -4.62
CA VAL A 17 -1.70 7.37 -3.32
C VAL A 17 -0.17 7.47 -3.41
N SER A 18 0.44 8.12 -2.43
CA SER A 18 1.90 8.17 -2.27
C SER A 18 2.32 7.51 -0.96
N VAL A 19 3.41 6.75 -1.01
CA VAL A 19 3.98 6.01 0.13
C VAL A 19 5.48 6.29 0.25
N ASP A 20 6.04 5.99 1.42
CA ASP A 20 7.49 5.87 1.61
C ASP A 20 7.93 4.46 1.20
N ALA A 21 8.64 4.38 0.08
CA ALA A 21 9.19 3.14 -0.46
C ALA A 21 10.71 3.06 -0.29
N SER A 22 11.33 3.98 0.47
CA SER A 22 12.80 4.09 0.58
C SER A 22 13.46 2.95 1.36
N HIS A 23 12.67 2.16 2.08
CA HIS A 23 13.15 1.11 2.97
C HIS A 23 13.52 -0.16 2.20
N HIS A 24 14.64 -0.79 2.59
CA HIS A 24 15.06 -2.08 2.02
C HIS A 24 14.00 -3.17 2.20
N SER A 25 13.27 -3.16 3.33
CA SER A 25 12.16 -4.08 3.59
C SER A 25 11.07 -4.01 2.51
N PHE A 26 10.78 -2.82 1.97
CA PHE A 26 9.85 -2.64 0.86
C PHE A 26 10.44 -3.19 -0.45
N HIS A 27 11.73 -2.94 -0.69
CA HIS A 27 12.40 -3.43 -1.88
C HIS A 27 12.41 -4.96 -1.96
N SER A 28 12.60 -5.63 -0.81
CA SER A 28 12.61 -7.10 -0.70
C SER A 28 11.25 -7.73 -0.40
N TYR A 29 10.17 -6.94 -0.34
CA TYR A 29 8.83 -7.46 -0.08
C TYR A 29 8.40 -8.46 -1.16
N SER A 30 7.73 -9.54 -0.73
CA SER A 30 7.30 -10.63 -1.60
C SER A 30 5.95 -11.27 -1.24
N THR A 31 5.48 -11.20 0.01
CA THR A 31 4.21 -11.80 0.42
C THR A 31 3.79 -11.31 1.83
N GLY A 32 2.51 -11.48 2.15
CA GLY A 32 1.89 -11.09 3.43
C GLY A 32 1.55 -9.59 3.53
N VAL A 33 1.10 -9.16 4.70
CA VAL A 33 0.81 -7.73 4.95
C VAL A 33 2.10 -6.99 5.31
N TYR A 34 2.56 -6.12 4.40
CA TYR A 34 3.75 -5.30 4.63
C TYR A 34 3.54 -4.28 5.76
N TYR A 35 4.49 -4.22 6.70
CA TYR A 35 4.56 -3.21 7.76
C TYR A 35 6.01 -2.84 8.03
N GLU A 36 6.30 -1.54 8.06
CA GLU A 36 7.63 -1.00 8.31
C GLU A 36 7.56 0.00 9.48
N PRO A 37 8.10 -0.35 10.66
CA PRO A 37 8.08 0.52 11.84
C PRO A 37 8.73 1.89 11.63
N ALA A 38 9.72 1.99 10.72
CA ALA A 38 10.42 3.22 10.43
C ALA A 38 9.80 4.04 9.27
N CYS A 39 8.66 3.61 8.72
CA CYS A 39 7.99 4.24 7.58
C CYS A 39 7.62 5.70 7.89
N ASN A 40 8.00 6.61 7.00
CA ASN A 40 7.76 8.03 7.19
C ASN A 40 6.45 8.49 6.55
N LYS A 41 5.50 8.94 7.39
CA LYS A 41 4.18 9.42 6.94
C LYS A 41 4.21 10.73 6.13
N THR A 42 5.31 11.47 6.14
CA THR A 42 5.42 12.79 5.47
C THR A 42 6.46 12.82 4.36
N ARG A 43 7.49 11.97 4.41
CA ARG A 43 8.51 11.85 3.36
C ARG A 43 8.14 10.75 2.37
N LEU A 44 7.17 11.07 1.52
CA LEU A 44 6.67 10.16 0.48
C LEU A 44 7.53 10.28 -0.78
N ASP A 45 7.89 9.15 -1.39
CA ASP A 45 8.78 9.11 -2.55
C ASP A 45 8.30 8.21 -3.69
N HIS A 46 7.18 7.50 -3.50
CA HIS A 46 6.67 6.58 -4.50
C HIS A 46 5.16 6.65 -4.65
N ALA A 47 4.69 6.77 -5.89
CA ALA A 47 3.27 6.76 -6.24
C ALA A 47 2.81 5.35 -6.60
N VAL A 48 1.70 4.92 -6.00
CA VAL A 48 1.10 3.60 -6.19
C VAL A 48 -0.42 3.72 -6.32
N LEU A 49 -1.10 2.60 -6.59
CA LEU A 49 -2.54 2.58 -6.77
C LEU A 49 -3.18 1.64 -5.76
N VAL A 50 -4.01 2.17 -4.86
CA VAL A 50 -4.89 1.35 -4.02
C VAL A 50 -6.00 0.80 -4.90
N VAL A 51 -6.15 -0.52 -4.95
CA VAL A 51 -7.17 -1.22 -5.75
C VAL A 51 -8.18 -1.98 -4.89
N GLY A 52 -7.97 -2.01 -3.58
CA GLY A 52 -8.85 -2.67 -2.62
C GLY A 52 -8.28 -2.62 -1.21
N TYR A 53 -8.98 -3.22 -0.27
CA TYR A 53 -8.58 -3.39 1.12
C TYR A 53 -9.27 -4.64 1.70
N GLY A 54 -8.75 -5.15 2.81
CA GLY A 54 -9.30 -6.34 3.43
C GLY A 54 -8.64 -6.65 4.77
N VAL A 55 -8.89 -7.87 5.26
CA VAL A 55 -8.32 -8.38 6.51
C VAL A 55 -7.63 -9.71 6.23
N GLU A 56 -6.38 -9.84 6.66
CA GLU A 56 -5.61 -11.08 6.60
C GLU A 56 -5.09 -11.40 8.01
N ASN A 57 -5.40 -12.58 8.55
CA ASN A 57 -4.98 -13.02 9.89
C ASN A 57 -5.30 -12.02 11.03
N GLY A 58 -6.40 -11.27 10.89
CA GLY A 58 -6.82 -10.25 11.86
C GLY A 58 -6.11 -8.91 11.71
N GLN A 59 -5.33 -8.71 10.65
CA GLN A 59 -4.67 -7.45 10.32
C GLN A 59 -5.32 -6.84 9.07
N ASP A 60 -5.73 -5.57 9.19
CA ASP A 60 -6.25 -4.80 8.07
C ASP A 60 -5.12 -4.47 7.08
N TYR A 61 -5.42 -4.51 5.78
CA TYR A 61 -4.44 -4.21 4.73
C TYR A 61 -5.05 -3.44 3.56
N TRP A 62 -4.17 -2.71 2.86
CA TRP A 62 -4.43 -2.12 1.56
C TRP A 62 -3.90 -3.03 0.45
N LEU A 63 -4.73 -3.37 -0.53
CA LEU A 63 -4.27 -4.03 -1.74
C LEU A 63 -3.74 -2.97 -2.70
N VAL A 64 -2.43 -3.01 -2.96
CA VAL A 64 -1.73 -1.98 -3.71
C VAL A 64 -1.16 -2.55 -5.01
N LYS A 65 -1.49 -1.91 -6.13
CA LYS A 65 -0.87 -2.15 -7.43
C LYS A 65 0.32 -1.21 -7.61
N LYS A 66 1.45 -1.79 -8.01
CA LYS A 66 2.73 -1.09 -8.24
C LYS A 66 3.21 -1.23 -9.68
N SER A 67 4.24 -0.47 -10.04
CA SER A 67 4.81 -0.34 -11.39
C SER A 67 6.21 -0.98 -11.58
N TRP A 68 6.68 -1.84 -10.67
CA TRP A 68 8.01 -2.50 -10.78
C TRP A 68 7.98 -3.85 -11.53
N GLY A 69 6.92 -4.10 -12.31
CA GLY A 69 6.71 -5.38 -12.99
C GLY A 69 6.12 -6.45 -12.07
N THR A 70 5.89 -7.65 -12.63
CA THR A 70 5.18 -8.75 -11.95
C THR A 70 6.10 -9.66 -11.13
N ASN A 71 7.42 -9.41 -11.15
CA ASN A 71 8.40 -10.22 -10.40
C ASN A 71 8.64 -9.70 -8.97
N TRP A 72 8.06 -8.54 -8.64
CA TRP A 72 8.16 -7.93 -7.33
C TRP A 72 6.84 -8.06 -6.59
N GLY A 73 6.93 -8.33 -5.28
CA GLY A 73 5.77 -8.49 -4.40
C GLY A 73 5.04 -9.80 -4.54
#